data_AF-X1FSB1-F1
#
_entry.id   AF-X1FSB1-F1
#
_cell.length_a   1.000
_cell.length_b   1.000
_cell.length_c   1.000
_cell.angle_alpha   90.00
_cell.angle_beta   90.00
_cell.angle_gamma   90.00
#
_symmetry.space_group_name_H-M   'P 1'
#
loop_
_entity.id
_entity.type
_entity.pdbx_description
1 polymer ?
#
loop_
_entity_poly.entity_id
_entity_poly.type
_entity_poly.pdbx_seq_one_letter_code
_entity_poly.pdbx_strand_id
1 'polypeptide(L)' 'MVLSAFTTTLMMVGIITFPLEKEYFGVKVTVIRNIISFFIALIVAIITGIFFGEIF' A
#
# COMPACT_ATOMS: atom_id res chain seq x y z
N MET A 1 -6.25 0.53 -13.43
CA MET A 1 -6.32 -0.28 -12.20
C MET A 1 -4.95 -0.83 -11.83
N VAL A 2 -4.32 -1.62 -12.71
CA VAL A 2 -3.03 -2.31 -12.41
C VAL A 2 -1.89 -1.33 -12.12
N LEU A 3 -1.66 -0.33 -12.99
CA LEU A 3 -0.58 0.64 -12.81
C LEU A 3 -0.76 1.48 -11.53
N SER A 4 -1.99 1.88 -11.21
CA SER A 4 -2.29 2.64 -9.98
C SER A 4 -2.07 1.78 -8.73
N ALA A 5 -2.56 0.54 -8.73
CA ALA A 5 -2.30 -0.39 -7.62
C ALA A 5 -0.80 -0.61 -7.42
N PHE A 6 -0.06 -0.78 -8.52
CA PHE A 6 1.38 -1.00 -8.50
C PHE A 6 2.15 0.21 -7.96
N THR A 7 1.88 1.43 -8.45
CA THR A 7 2.59 2.62 -7.98
C THR A 7 2.24 2.96 -6.53
N THR A 8 0.98 2.81 -6.12
CA THR A 8 0.56 3.06 -4.73
C THR A 8 1.16 2.04 -3.76
N THR A 9 1.20 0.75 -4.10
CA THR A 9 1.86 -0.26 -3.26
C THR A 9 3.36 -0.01 -3.15
N LEU A 10 4.04 0.33 -4.24
CA LEU A 10 5.48 0.60 -4.23
C LEU A 10 5.85 1.80 -3.33
N MET A 11 4.99 2.81 -3.30
CA MET A 11 5.24 4.04 -2.53
C MET A 11 4.88 3.91 -1.04
N MET A 12 3.86 3.12 -0.72
CA MET A 12 3.31 3.00 0.63
C MET A 12 3.80 1.77 1.40
N VAL A 13 4.14 0.67 0.72
CA VAL A 13 4.52 -0.60 1.35
C VAL A 13 6.03 -0.63 1.54
N GLY A 14 6.45 -0.46 2.79
CA GLY A 14 7.84 -0.37 3.19
C GLY A 14 8.55 -1.73 3.34
N ILE A 15 8.56 -2.60 2.32
CA ILE A 15 9.27 -3.90 2.42
C ILE A 15 10.78 -3.69 2.57
N ILE A 16 11.34 -2.77 1.78
CA ILE A 16 12.78 -2.47 1.80
C ILE A 16 13.13 -1.62 3.04
N THR A 17 12.21 -0.75 3.48
CA THR A 17 12.38 0.08 4.68
C THR A 17 12.00 -0.63 5.98
N PHE A 18 11.46 -1.86 5.91
CA PHE A 18 11.05 -2.65 7.07
C PHE A 18 12.12 -2.77 8.17
N PRO A 19 13.39 -3.11 7.90
CA PRO A 19 14.42 -3.18 8.95
C PRO A 19 14.65 -1.83 9.63
N LEU A 20 14.62 -0.74 8.86
CA LEU A 20 14.74 0.63 9.38
C LEU A 20 13.52 0.96 10.26
N GLU A 21 12.32 0.80 9.72
CA GLU A 21 11.08 1.11 10.44
C GLU A 21 10.91 0.29 11.72
N LYS A 22 11.36 -0.96 11.72
CA LYS A 22 11.37 -1.83 12.89
C LYS A 22 12.23 -1.25 14.03
N GLU A 23 13.39 -0.68 13.71
CA GLU A 23 14.28 -0.10 14.73
C GLU A 23 13.76 1.23 15.27
N TYR A 24 13.12 2.05 14.43
CA TYR A 24 12.59 3.36 14.85
C TYR A 24 11.19 3.29 15.51
N PHE A 25 10.28 2.46 15.00
CA PHE A 25 8.88 2.41 15.44
C PHE A 25 8.54 1.15 16.26
N GLY A 26 9.41 0.15 16.25
CA GLY A 26 9.14 -1.15 16.84
C GLY A 26 8.31 -2.06 15.93
N VAL A 27 8.59 -3.36 15.99
CA VAL A 27 8.04 -4.41 15.09
C VAL A 27 6.52 -4.35 14.95
N LYS A 28 5.80 -4.13 16.06
CA LYS A 28 4.32 -4.14 16.07
C LYS A 28 3.72 -3.00 15.24
N VAL A 29 4.28 -1.80 15.35
CA VAL A 29 3.78 -0.61 14.65
C VAL A 29 4.13 -0.68 13.17
N THR A 30 5.35 -1.13 12.84
CA THR A 30 5.79 -1.33 11.45
C THR A 30 4.88 -2.31 10.71
N VAL A 31 4.55 -3.46 11.31
CA VAL A 31 3.68 -4.47 10.70
C VAL A 31 2.27 -3.92 10.49
N ILE A 32 1.69 -3.23 11.48
CA ILE A 32 0.37 -2.61 11.38
C ILE A 32 0.33 -1.59 10.24
N ARG A 33 1.33 -0.70 10.16
CA ARG A 33 1.41 0.31 9.09
C ARG A 33 1.48 -0.31 7.71
N ASN A 34 2.29 -1.37 7.56
CA ASN A 34 2.47 -2.01 6.26
C ASN A 34 1.19 -2.74 5.81
N ILE A 35 0.48 -3.38 6.74
CA ILE A 35 -0.81 -4.04 6.47
C ILE A 35 -1.88 -3.00 6.10
N ILE A 36 -2.02 -1.93 6.89
CA ILE A 36 -2.99 -0.84 6.61
C ILE A 36 -2.69 -0.22 5.24
N SER A 37 -1.41 0.03 4.94
CA SER A 37 -0.96 0.58 3.66
C SER A 37 -1.33 -0.31 2.47
N PHE A 38 -1.24 -1.63 2.63
CA PHE A 38 -1.67 -2.58 1.62
C PHE A 38 -3.19 -2.53 1.37
N PHE A 39 -4.01 -2.45 2.42
CA PHE A 39 -5.46 -2.29 2.29
C PHE A 39 -5.83 -0.95 1.63
N ILE A 40 -5.14 0.13 1.97
CA ILE A 40 -5.33 1.44 1.32
C ILE A 40 -5.02 1.33 -0.18
N ALA A 41 -3.93 0.67 -0.55
CA ALA A 41 -3.58 0.48 -1.96
C ALA A 41 -4.64 -0.32 -2.74
N LEU A 42 -5.27 -1.32 -2.10
CA LEU A 42 -6.38 -2.08 -2.69
C LEU A 42 -7.61 -1.17 -2.92
N ILE A 43 -7.96 -0.33 -1.95
CA ILE A 43 -9.06 0.63 -2.08
C ILE A 43 -8.79 1.61 -3.22
N VAL A 44 -7.57 2.16 -3.28
CA VAL A 44 -7.15 3.08 -4.35
C VAL A 44 -7.22 2.40 -5.72
N ALA A 45 -6.80 1.14 -5.82
CA ALA A 45 -6.89 0.37 -7.06
C ALA A 45 -8.33 0.23 -7.54
N ILE A 46 -9.25 -0.11 -6.64
CA ILE A 46 -10.69 -0.25 -6.95
C ILE A 46 -11.27 1.10 -7.36
N ILE A 47 -11.03 2.16 -6.59
CA ILE A 47 -11.51 3.51 -6.92
C ILE A 47 -11.01 3.92 -8.30
N THR A 48 -9.72 3.71 -8.58
CA THR A 48 -9.14 4.07 -9.87
C THR A 48 -9.74 3.25 -11.00
N GLY A 49 -9.98 1.95 -10.80
CA GLY A 49 -10.65 1.13 -11.80
C GLY A 49 -12.10 1.57 -12.06
N ILE A 50 -12.84 2.00 -11.04
CA ILE A 50 -14.19 2.57 -11.21
C ILE A 50 -14.10 3.89 -11.98
N PHE A 51 -13.20 4.80 -11.60
CA PHE A 51 -13.06 6.12 -12.21
C PHE A 51 -12.64 6.07 -13.68
N PHE A 52 -11.77 5.12 -14.05
CA PHE A 52 -11.33 4.93 -15.43
C PHE A 52 -12.28 4.06 -16.25
N GLY A 53 -13.40 3.59 -15.67
CA GLY A 53 -14.36 2.72 -16.36
C GLY A 53 -13.79 1.35 -16.71
N GLU A 54 -12.74 0.89 -16.02
CA GLU A 54 -12.17 -0.45 -16.22
C GLU A 54 -13.03 -1.55 -15.56
N ILE A 55 -13.94 -1.16 -14.66
CA ILE A 55 -14.78 -2.08 -13.87
C ILE A 55 -16.26 -2.02 -14.34
N PHE A 56 -16.56 -1.44 -15.51
CA PHE A 56 -17.91 -1.46 -16.09
C PHE A 56 -17.88 -1.49 -17.63
#